data_AF-A0A8C6QIM7-F1
#
_entry.id   AF-A0A8C6QIM7-F1
#
_cell.length_a   1.000
_cell.length_b   1.000
_cell.length_c   1.000
_cell.angle_alpha   90.00
_cell.angle_beta   90.00
_cell.angle_gamma   90.00
#
_symmetry.space_group_name_H-M   'P 1'
#
loop_
_entity.id
_entity.type
_entity.pdbx_description
1 polymer ?
#
loop_
_entity_poly.entity_id
_entity_poly.type
_entity_poly.pdbx_seq_one_letter_code
_entity_poly.pdbx_strand_id
1 'polypeptide(L)'
;MAVVRRGCWPWGSILGLLGLVSAAAAAWDLASLRCNFGSFCECDFRPDLPGLECDLAQHLAGQHLAKALVVRSLKAFIQDPAPSKPLVLSLHGWTGTGKSYVSSLLAHYLFQSGLRSPHVHHFSPIIHFPHPSHIEHYKKDLKTWVQGNLTACGRSLFLFDEMDKLPPGLMEVLRPFLGPSWVVYGTNYRKAIFIFIRWLLAFWHYRGTSARCHCALPPTPAAPRAALCAQ
;
A
#
# COMPACT_ATOMS: atom_id res chain seq x y z
N MET A 1 76.59 38.10 34.06
CA MET A 1 77.09 37.15 33.05
C MET A 1 75.90 36.44 32.41
N ALA A 2 75.90 36.43 31.07
CA ALA A 2 75.23 35.53 30.12
C ALA A 2 73.72 35.21 30.21
N VAL A 3 73.06 35.59 29.12
CA VAL A 3 71.76 35.22 28.56
C VAL A 3 71.64 33.72 28.23
N VAL A 4 70.42 33.15 28.37
CA VAL A 4 69.90 32.10 27.47
C VAL A 4 68.47 32.46 27.05
N ARG A 5 68.20 32.31 25.75
CA ARG A 5 67.04 32.78 24.98
C ARG A 5 66.01 31.65 24.74
N ARG A 6 64.74 32.11 24.66
CA ARG A 6 63.64 31.76 23.71
C ARG A 6 63.11 30.32 23.62
N GLY A 7 61.77 30.25 23.63
CA GLY A 7 61.00 29.20 22.97
C GLY A 7 59.48 29.29 23.20
N CYS A 8 58.81 30.29 22.62
CA CYS A 8 57.35 30.24 22.43
C CYS A 8 57.04 29.33 21.23
N TRP A 9 56.18 28.33 21.40
CA TRP A 9 55.56 27.60 20.29
C TRP A 9 54.05 27.51 20.54
N PRO A 10 53.18 27.81 19.55
CA PRO A 10 51.77 28.01 19.78
C PRO A 10 51.03 26.67 19.73
N TRP A 11 50.56 26.22 20.89
CA TRP A 11 49.53 25.19 20.96
C TRP A 11 48.15 25.83 20.77
N GLY A 12 47.86 26.19 19.52
CA GLY A 12 46.54 26.64 19.13
C GLY A 12 46.37 26.38 17.64
N SER A 13 45.49 25.45 17.28
CA SER A 13 44.82 25.31 15.96
C SER A 13 44.71 23.87 15.39
N ILE A 14 45.00 22.78 16.10
CA ILE A 14 44.78 21.43 15.55
C ILE A 14 43.48 20.75 16.04
N LEU A 15 42.88 21.18 17.15
CA LEU A 15 41.63 20.55 17.65
C LEU A 15 40.33 21.02 16.99
N GLY A 16 40.35 21.97 16.06
CA GLY A 16 39.14 22.54 15.46
C GLY A 16 38.55 21.77 14.28
N LEU A 17 39.34 20.94 13.58
CA LEU A 17 38.94 20.39 12.26
C LEU A 17 38.57 18.90 12.27
N LEU A 18 38.81 18.16 13.35
CA LEU A 18 38.30 16.78 13.48
C LEU A 18 36.88 16.69 14.07
N GLY A 19 36.33 17.77 14.62
CA GLY A 19 35.02 17.74 15.28
C GLY A 19 33.81 17.72 14.35
N LEU A 20 33.96 18.11 13.08
CA LEU A 20 32.82 18.30 12.17
C LEU A 20 32.54 17.11 11.25
N VAL A 21 33.47 16.16 11.09
CA VAL A 21 33.25 14.98 10.23
C VAL A 21 32.57 13.83 10.97
N SER A 22 32.75 13.72 12.30
CA SER A 22 32.13 12.66 13.10
C SER A 22 30.62 12.83 13.33
N ALA A 23 30.08 14.06 13.24
CA ALA A 23 28.67 14.29 13.51
C ALA A 23 27.75 13.77 12.40
N ALA A 24 28.19 13.77 11.14
CA ALA A 24 27.40 13.27 10.02
C ALA A 24 27.39 11.73 9.95
N ALA A 25 28.52 11.07 10.23
CA ALA A 25 28.57 9.60 10.22
C ALA A 25 27.82 8.98 11.42
N ALA A 26 27.92 9.59 12.61
CA ALA A 26 27.22 9.11 13.81
C ALA A 26 25.70 9.29 13.75
N ALA A 27 25.19 10.28 13.00
CA ALA A 27 23.75 10.51 12.87
C ALA A 27 23.03 9.40 12.07
N TRP A 28 23.70 8.81 11.07
CA TRP A 28 23.14 7.71 10.28
C TRP A 28 23.21 6.39 11.06
N ASP A 29 24.28 6.21 11.85
CA ASP A 29 24.50 5.00 12.64
C ASP A 29 23.52 4.90 13.84
N LEU A 30 23.18 6.03 14.47
CA LEU A 30 22.19 6.06 15.57
C LEU A 30 20.75 5.77 15.11
N ALA A 31 20.38 6.17 13.88
CA ALA A 31 19.06 5.86 13.33
C ALA A 31 18.91 4.35 13.03
N SER A 32 19.98 3.71 12.55
CA SER A 32 20.08 2.26 12.32
C SER A 32 20.04 1.46 13.63
N LEU A 33 20.80 1.88 14.64
CA LEU A 33 20.85 1.23 15.95
C LEU A 33 19.52 1.33 16.72
N ARG A 34 18.70 2.35 16.46
CA ARG A 34 17.36 2.52 17.05
C ARG A 34 16.33 1.50 16.53
N CYS A 35 16.58 0.86 15.38
CA CYS A 35 15.77 -0.27 14.91
C CYS A 35 16.11 -1.60 15.62
N ASN A 36 17.26 -1.69 16.28
CA ASN A 36 17.76 -2.96 16.82
C ASN A 36 17.31 -3.23 18.27
N PHE A 37 16.91 -2.19 19.01
CA PHE A 37 16.55 -2.29 20.43
C PHE A 37 15.07 -1.98 20.75
N GLY A 38 14.27 -1.63 19.74
CA GLY A 38 12.83 -1.38 19.88
C GLY A 38 12.03 -2.17 18.86
N SER A 39 10.82 -2.57 19.23
CA SER A 39 9.85 -3.06 18.26
C SER A 39 9.57 -1.97 17.21
N PHE A 40 9.59 -2.38 15.95
CA PHE A 40 8.99 -1.70 14.80
C PHE A 40 9.82 -0.63 14.08
N CYS A 41 10.82 -1.08 13.33
CA CYS A 41 11.03 -0.56 11.98
C CYS A 41 10.22 -1.44 11.02
N GLU A 42 9.02 -0.98 10.62
CA GLU A 42 8.10 -1.68 9.70
C GLU A 42 8.63 -1.67 8.27
N CYS A 43 9.80 -2.25 8.02
CA CYS A 43 10.30 -2.57 6.68
C CYS A 43 10.09 -1.39 5.69
N ASP A 44 10.82 -0.30 5.93
CA ASP A 44 10.80 0.97 5.17
C ASP A 44 9.44 1.71 5.02
N PHE A 45 8.39 1.26 5.71
CA PHE A 45 7.09 1.92 5.77
C PHE A 45 7.16 3.27 6.49
N ARG A 46 6.96 4.36 5.75
CA ARG A 46 6.98 5.74 6.24
C ARG A 46 5.86 6.55 5.55
N PRO A 47 4.64 6.49 6.09
CA PRO A 47 3.48 7.09 5.45
C PRO A 47 3.48 8.62 5.58
N ASP A 48 3.40 9.32 4.44
CA ASP A 48 3.13 10.76 4.37
C ASP A 48 1.72 10.99 3.77
N LEU A 49 0.72 10.98 4.67
CA LEU A 49 -0.68 11.16 4.32
C LEU A 49 -1.03 12.59 3.87
N PRO A 50 -0.53 13.66 4.51
CA PRO A 50 -0.76 15.02 4.02
C PRO A 50 -0.21 15.25 2.61
N GLY A 51 1.00 14.74 2.33
CA GLY A 51 1.59 14.80 0.99
C GLY A 51 0.74 14.06 -0.04
N LEU A 52 0.33 12.83 0.27
CA LEU A 52 -0.56 12.04 -0.59
C LEU A 52 -1.89 12.76 -0.87
N GLU A 53 -2.52 13.34 0.14
CA GLU A 53 -3.80 14.04 0.00
C GLU A 53 -3.66 15.28 -0.90
N CYS A 54 -2.59 16.05 -0.73
CA CYS A 54 -2.27 17.19 -1.58
C CYS A 54 -2.06 16.76 -3.04
N ASP A 55 -1.25 15.73 -3.28
CA ASP A 55 -0.91 15.28 -4.62
C ASP A 55 -2.11 14.68 -5.35
N LEU A 56 -2.93 13.90 -4.65
CA LEU A 56 -4.23 13.43 -5.16
C LEU A 56 -5.15 14.60 -5.50
N ALA A 57 -5.21 15.65 -4.66
CA ALA A 57 -6.04 16.81 -4.90
C ALA A 57 -5.63 17.55 -6.18
N GLN A 58 -4.32 17.74 -6.38
CA GLN A 58 -3.75 18.49 -7.50
C GLN A 58 -3.78 17.73 -8.83
N HIS A 59 -3.45 16.43 -8.83
CA HIS A 59 -3.13 15.72 -10.07
C HIS A 59 -4.17 14.71 -10.53
N LEU A 60 -5.06 14.21 -9.65
CA LEU A 60 -6.09 13.25 -10.04
C LEU A 60 -7.40 13.95 -10.45
N ALA A 61 -7.59 14.26 -11.72
CA ALA A 61 -8.78 14.95 -12.20
C ALA A 61 -10.07 14.10 -12.12
N GLY A 62 -11.21 14.71 -11.79
CA GLY A 62 -12.55 14.10 -11.90
C GLY A 62 -12.91 12.99 -10.88
N GLN A 63 -11.94 12.50 -10.10
CA GLN A 63 -12.13 11.34 -9.20
C GLN A 63 -12.35 11.72 -7.72
N HIS A 64 -13.20 12.72 -7.45
CA HIS A 64 -13.41 13.24 -6.09
C HIS A 64 -13.84 12.14 -5.08
N LEU A 65 -14.71 11.21 -5.49
CA LEU A 65 -15.11 10.08 -4.65
C LEU A 65 -13.95 9.15 -4.32
N ALA A 66 -13.11 8.82 -5.32
CA ALA A 66 -11.96 7.95 -5.12
C ALA A 66 -10.94 8.60 -4.17
N LYS A 67 -10.64 9.90 -4.34
CA LYS A 67 -9.75 10.65 -3.44
C LYS A 67 -10.22 10.55 -1.99
N ALA A 68 -11.49 10.90 -1.75
CA ALA A 68 -12.06 10.93 -0.41
C ALA A 68 -12.05 9.55 0.26
N LEU A 69 -12.44 8.49 -0.47
CA LEU A 69 -12.47 7.14 0.06
C LEU A 69 -11.07 6.58 0.33
N VAL A 70 -10.13 6.75 -0.61
CA VAL A 70 -8.76 6.25 -0.45
C VAL A 70 -8.07 6.90 0.75
N VAL A 71 -8.10 8.23 0.84
CA VAL A 71 -7.47 8.97 1.95
C VAL A 71 -8.12 8.60 3.28
N ARG A 72 -9.45 8.55 3.35
CA ARG A 72 -10.18 8.19 4.57
C ARG A 72 -9.86 6.77 5.04
N SER A 73 -9.93 5.79 4.14
CA SER A 73 -9.67 4.38 4.48
C SER A 73 -8.23 4.16 4.90
N LEU A 74 -7.27 4.79 4.21
CA LEU A 74 -5.85 4.68 4.53
C LEU A 74 -5.50 5.33 5.87
N LYS A 75 -6.03 6.53 6.12
CA LYS A 75 -5.86 7.24 7.40
C LYS A 75 -6.38 6.42 8.58
N ALA A 76 -7.60 5.89 8.46
CA ALA A 76 -8.18 5.04 9.50
C ALA A 76 -7.34 3.78 9.75
N PHE A 77 -6.84 3.14 8.68
CA PHE A 77 -6.04 1.92 8.78
C PHE A 77 -4.64 2.15 9.41
N ILE A 78 -3.97 3.25 9.07
CA ILE A 78 -2.62 3.55 9.59
C ILE A 78 -2.68 4.01 11.05
N GLN A 79 -3.72 4.76 11.42
CA GLN A 79 -3.91 5.23 12.79
C GLN A 79 -4.25 4.12 13.77
N ASP A 80 -4.80 3.00 13.31
CA ASP A 80 -5.02 1.81 14.13
C ASP A 80 -3.72 1.00 14.29
N PRO A 81 -3.11 0.93 15.48
CA PRO A 81 -1.88 0.16 15.69
C PRO A 81 -2.09 -1.36 15.60
N ALA A 82 -3.33 -1.83 15.72
CA ALA A 82 -3.69 -3.25 15.79
C ALA A 82 -4.94 -3.56 14.94
N PRO A 83 -4.88 -3.36 13.60
CA PRO A 83 -6.01 -3.58 12.72
C PRO A 83 -6.52 -5.02 12.82
N SER A 84 -7.84 -5.17 12.78
CA SER A 84 -8.54 -6.46 12.87
C SER A 84 -8.45 -7.30 11.59
N LYS A 85 -8.11 -6.69 10.46
CA LYS A 85 -7.90 -7.31 9.15
C LYS A 85 -7.05 -6.38 8.26
N PRO A 86 -6.41 -6.87 7.18
CA PRO A 86 -5.68 -6.01 6.26
C PRO A 86 -6.58 -5.00 5.54
N LEU A 87 -5.97 -3.91 5.07
CA LEU A 87 -6.64 -2.97 4.21
C LEU A 87 -6.75 -3.56 2.81
N VAL A 88 -7.96 -3.62 2.28
CA VAL A 88 -8.23 -4.10 0.92
C VAL A 88 -8.92 -2.99 0.14
N LEU A 89 -8.26 -2.52 -0.91
CA LEU A 89 -8.78 -1.54 -1.86
C LEU A 89 -9.05 -2.23 -3.19
N SER A 90 -10.18 -1.90 -3.81
CA SER A 90 -10.56 -2.45 -5.11
C SER A 90 -10.87 -1.28 -6.05
N LEU A 91 -9.94 -1.01 -6.97
CA LEU A 91 -10.02 0.09 -7.93
C LEU A 91 -10.63 -0.43 -9.23
N HIS A 92 -11.81 0.09 -9.58
CA HIS A 92 -12.58 -0.31 -10.76
C HIS A 92 -12.89 0.92 -11.61
N GLY A 93 -12.79 0.79 -12.93
CA GLY A 93 -13.05 1.90 -13.85
C GLY A 93 -12.57 1.63 -15.27
N TRP A 94 -12.85 2.56 -16.17
CA TRP A 94 -12.36 2.53 -17.55
C TRP A 94 -10.82 2.63 -17.64
N THR A 95 -10.25 2.24 -18.77
CA THR A 95 -8.80 2.44 -19.02
C THR A 95 -8.44 3.93 -19.00
N GLY A 96 -7.25 4.29 -18.54
CA GLY A 96 -6.81 5.69 -18.51
C GLY A 96 -7.44 6.60 -17.44
N THR A 97 -8.33 6.10 -16.55
CA THR A 97 -8.94 6.93 -15.49
C THR A 97 -8.08 7.12 -14.23
N GLY A 98 -6.78 6.76 -14.28
CA GLY A 98 -5.83 7.00 -13.19
C GLY A 98 -5.75 5.92 -12.09
N LYS A 99 -6.28 4.70 -12.29
CA LYS A 99 -6.17 3.63 -11.28
C LYS A 99 -4.72 3.26 -10.95
N SER A 100 -3.92 2.98 -11.98
CA SER A 100 -2.50 2.67 -11.82
C SER A 100 -1.74 3.86 -11.22
N TYR A 101 -2.09 5.08 -11.64
CA TYR A 101 -1.52 6.32 -11.07
C TYR A 101 -1.79 6.42 -9.55
N VAL A 102 -3.03 6.22 -9.11
CA VAL A 102 -3.38 6.20 -7.67
C VAL A 102 -2.59 5.12 -6.93
N SER A 103 -2.49 3.91 -7.48
CA SER A 103 -1.73 2.83 -6.83
C SER A 103 -0.22 3.10 -6.74
N SER A 104 0.38 3.69 -7.77
CA SER A 104 1.78 4.10 -7.75
C SER A 104 2.03 5.22 -6.76
N LEU A 105 1.08 6.14 -6.64
CA LEU A 105 1.16 7.25 -5.71
C LEU A 105 1.07 6.78 -4.25
N LEU A 106 0.15 5.84 -3.99
CA LEU A 106 0.06 5.17 -2.70
C LEU A 106 1.37 4.48 -2.34
N ALA A 107 1.98 3.73 -3.25
CA ALA A 107 3.29 3.11 -2.98
C ALA A 107 4.35 4.17 -2.65
N HIS A 108 4.42 5.27 -3.42
CA HIS A 108 5.38 6.34 -3.23
C HIS A 108 5.27 7.04 -1.88
N TYR A 109 4.04 7.31 -1.41
CA TYR A 109 3.82 7.98 -0.13
C TYR A 109 3.78 7.05 1.08
N LEU A 110 3.70 5.72 0.88
CA LEU A 110 3.72 4.74 1.96
C LEU A 110 5.12 4.18 2.24
N PHE A 111 5.98 4.11 1.21
CA PHE A 111 7.31 3.51 1.31
C PHE A 111 8.37 4.45 0.76
N GLN A 112 9.51 4.53 1.44
CA GLN A 112 10.60 5.44 1.07
C GLN A 112 11.10 5.23 -0.38
N SER A 113 11.13 3.98 -0.83
CA SER A 113 11.55 3.62 -2.20
C SER A 113 10.39 3.50 -3.19
N GLY A 114 9.16 3.84 -2.78
CA GLY A 114 7.95 3.70 -3.59
C GLY A 114 7.79 2.30 -4.18
N LEU A 115 7.48 2.21 -5.47
CA LEU A 115 7.36 0.95 -6.20
C LEU A 115 8.65 0.11 -6.25
N ARG A 116 9.80 0.69 -5.91
CA ARG A 116 11.09 -0.04 -5.85
C ARG A 116 11.38 -0.62 -4.47
N SER A 117 10.52 -0.38 -3.48
CA SER A 117 10.68 -0.99 -2.15
C SER A 117 10.57 -2.52 -2.27
N PRO A 118 11.42 -3.28 -1.57
CA PRO A 118 11.32 -4.74 -1.52
C PRO A 118 10.02 -5.22 -0.85
N HIS A 119 9.25 -4.32 -0.22
CA HIS A 119 7.98 -4.62 0.45
C HIS A 119 6.76 -4.15 -0.36
N VAL A 120 6.98 -3.64 -1.57
CA VAL A 120 5.94 -3.32 -2.54
C VAL A 120 6.00 -4.34 -3.67
N HIS A 121 4.94 -5.13 -3.80
CA HIS A 121 4.91 -6.26 -4.68
C HIS A 121 3.86 -6.07 -5.78
N HIS A 122 4.33 -5.91 -7.01
CA HIS A 122 3.45 -5.77 -8.17
C HIS A 122 3.25 -7.14 -8.86
N PHE A 123 2.00 -7.52 -9.03
CA PHE A 123 1.59 -8.81 -9.58
C PHE A 123 0.60 -8.61 -10.73
N SER A 124 0.89 -9.22 -11.88
CA SER A 124 0.02 -9.25 -13.06
C SER A 124 -0.28 -10.69 -13.49
N PRO A 125 -1.53 -11.15 -13.51
CA PRO A 125 -1.90 -12.49 -13.94
C PRO A 125 -1.47 -12.81 -15.38
N ILE A 126 -1.45 -11.81 -16.25
CA ILE A 126 -1.11 -11.99 -17.67
C ILE A 126 0.34 -12.45 -17.81
N ILE A 127 1.24 -11.87 -17.02
CA ILE A 127 2.67 -12.17 -17.07
C ILE A 127 2.98 -13.44 -16.27
N HIS A 128 2.37 -13.59 -15.10
CA HIS A 128 2.73 -14.64 -14.16
C HIS A 128 1.99 -15.96 -14.42
N PHE A 129 0.80 -15.92 -15.02
CA PHE A 129 -0.07 -17.09 -15.25
C PHE A 129 -0.49 -17.25 -16.73
N PRO A 130 0.45 -17.40 -17.66
CA PRO A 130 0.14 -17.45 -19.10
C PRO A 130 -0.60 -18.73 -19.52
N HIS A 131 -0.41 -19.86 -18.82
CA HIS A 131 -0.94 -21.17 -19.25
C HIS A 131 -2.01 -21.72 -18.30
N PRO A 132 -3.28 -21.83 -18.72
CA PRO A 132 -4.37 -22.35 -17.88
C PRO A 132 -4.14 -23.78 -17.36
N SER A 133 -3.36 -24.60 -18.07
CA SER A 133 -3.05 -25.98 -17.71
C SER A 133 -2.27 -26.10 -16.39
N HIS A 134 -1.59 -25.05 -15.94
CA HIS A 134 -0.72 -25.06 -14.77
C HIS A 134 -1.37 -24.43 -13.53
N ILE A 135 -2.70 -24.28 -13.53
CA ILE A 135 -3.45 -23.56 -12.50
C ILE A 135 -3.17 -24.04 -11.07
N GLU A 136 -3.03 -25.35 -10.85
CA GLU A 136 -2.76 -25.91 -9.52
C GLU A 136 -1.36 -25.56 -9.01
N HIS A 137 -0.37 -25.49 -9.90
CA HIS A 137 0.96 -25.01 -9.57
C HIS A 137 0.93 -23.51 -9.23
N TYR A 138 0.25 -22.72 -10.04
CA TYR A 138 0.09 -21.28 -9.84
C TYR A 138 -0.61 -20.92 -8.52
N LYS A 139 -1.60 -21.71 -8.10
CA LYS A 139 -2.23 -21.59 -6.79
C LYS A 139 -1.20 -21.76 -5.66
N LYS A 140 -0.33 -22.76 -5.78
CA LYS A 140 0.72 -23.03 -4.78
C LYS A 140 1.75 -21.91 -4.75
N ASP A 141 2.23 -21.49 -5.92
CA ASP A 141 3.21 -20.40 -6.04
C ASP A 141 2.67 -19.10 -5.45
N LEU A 142 1.43 -18.72 -5.79
CA LEU A 142 0.79 -17.52 -5.27
C LEU A 142 0.69 -17.56 -3.74
N LYS A 143 0.27 -18.71 -3.19
CA LYS A 143 0.18 -18.91 -1.74
C LYS A 143 1.55 -18.72 -1.08
N THR A 144 2.57 -19.41 -1.58
CA THR A 144 3.92 -19.37 -1.02
C THR A 144 4.55 -17.99 -1.17
N TRP A 145 4.30 -17.31 -2.28
CA TRP A 145 4.81 -15.96 -2.54
C TRP A 145 4.17 -14.93 -1.61
N VAL A 146 2.84 -14.91 -1.46
CA VAL A 146 2.16 -14.00 -0.52
C VAL A 146 2.61 -14.28 0.92
N GLN A 147 2.60 -15.55 1.33
CA GLN A 147 2.99 -15.95 2.66
C GLN A 147 4.46 -15.60 2.97
N GLY A 148 5.37 -15.85 2.03
CA GLY A 148 6.79 -15.55 2.19
C GLY A 148 7.06 -14.04 2.37
N ASN A 149 6.43 -13.21 1.54
CA ASN A 149 6.56 -11.75 1.64
C ASN A 149 5.94 -11.20 2.92
N LEU A 150 4.79 -11.74 3.34
CA LEU A 150 4.17 -11.37 4.62
C LEU A 150 5.00 -11.80 5.84
N THR A 151 5.70 -12.94 5.75
CA THR A 151 6.65 -13.37 6.78
C THR A 151 7.91 -12.52 6.79
N ALA A 152 8.37 -12.03 5.64
CA ALA A 152 9.48 -11.07 5.56
C ALA A 152 9.09 -9.69 6.13
N CYS A 153 7.88 -9.23 5.81
CA CYS A 153 7.34 -7.99 6.31
C CYS A 153 5.80 -8.00 6.41
N GLY A 154 5.27 -7.85 7.63
CA GLY A 154 3.82 -7.80 7.86
C GLY A 154 3.13 -6.54 7.31
N ARG A 155 3.88 -5.48 6.98
CA ARG A 155 3.40 -4.23 6.35
C ARG A 155 3.56 -4.17 4.83
N SER A 156 3.78 -5.32 4.19
CA SER A 156 3.90 -5.39 2.72
C SER A 156 2.65 -4.87 1.99
N LEU A 157 2.88 -4.22 0.85
CA LEU A 157 1.85 -3.75 -0.08
C LEU A 157 1.82 -4.66 -1.31
N PHE A 158 0.65 -5.25 -1.58
CA PHE A 158 0.43 -6.07 -2.75
C PHE A 158 -0.45 -5.33 -3.76
N LEU A 159 0.10 -5.08 -4.95
CA LEU A 159 -0.58 -4.49 -6.08
C LEU A 159 -0.92 -5.61 -7.08
N PHE A 160 -2.19 -5.91 -7.22
CA PHE A 160 -2.70 -6.91 -8.15
C PHE A 160 -3.36 -6.20 -9.33
N ASP A 161 -2.64 -6.07 -10.44
CA ASP A 161 -3.14 -5.47 -11.69
C ASP A 161 -3.85 -6.52 -12.56
N GLU A 162 -4.66 -6.04 -13.50
CA GLU A 162 -5.46 -6.84 -14.45
C GLU A 162 -6.24 -7.98 -13.78
N MET A 163 -6.90 -7.68 -12.66
CA MET A 163 -7.72 -8.67 -11.95
C MET A 163 -8.91 -9.19 -12.75
N ASP A 164 -9.31 -8.50 -13.82
CA ASP A 164 -10.27 -9.02 -14.80
C ASP A 164 -9.74 -10.21 -15.61
N LYS A 165 -8.42 -10.41 -15.65
CA LYS A 165 -7.74 -11.53 -16.31
C LYS A 165 -7.31 -12.62 -15.35
N LEU A 166 -7.60 -12.49 -14.05
CA LEU A 166 -7.23 -13.50 -13.06
C LEU A 166 -8.01 -14.80 -13.32
N PRO A 167 -7.31 -15.93 -13.55
CA PRO A 167 -7.99 -17.22 -13.73
C PRO A 167 -8.84 -17.62 -12.50
N PRO A 168 -9.98 -18.30 -12.71
CA PRO A 168 -10.79 -18.82 -11.61
C PRO A 168 -9.97 -19.70 -10.65
N GLY A 169 -10.26 -19.62 -9.35
CA GLY A 169 -9.53 -20.38 -8.32
C GLY A 169 -8.36 -19.63 -7.66
N LEU A 170 -7.71 -18.69 -8.35
CA LEU A 170 -6.56 -17.95 -7.77
C LEU A 170 -6.99 -16.95 -6.70
N MET A 171 -8.15 -16.31 -6.87
CA MET A 171 -8.69 -15.45 -5.82
C MET A 171 -8.99 -16.23 -4.52
N GLU A 172 -9.31 -17.52 -4.62
CA GLU A 172 -9.59 -18.38 -3.45
C GLU A 172 -8.36 -18.59 -2.59
N VAL A 173 -7.19 -18.62 -3.22
CA VAL A 173 -5.89 -18.68 -2.54
C VAL A 173 -5.62 -17.43 -1.72
N LEU A 174 -6.10 -16.27 -2.19
CA LEU A 174 -5.90 -14.99 -1.51
C LEU A 174 -6.86 -14.79 -0.33
N ARG A 175 -8.07 -15.36 -0.36
CA ARG A 175 -9.10 -15.12 0.67
C ARG A 175 -8.61 -15.29 2.12
N PRO A 176 -7.83 -16.33 2.48
CA PRO A 176 -7.34 -16.50 3.85
C PRO A 176 -6.42 -15.35 4.32
N PHE A 177 -5.73 -14.67 3.39
CA PHE A 177 -4.87 -13.53 3.71
C PHE A 177 -5.64 -12.22 3.85
N LEU A 178 -6.88 -12.13 3.33
CA LEU A 178 -7.73 -10.94 3.38
C LEU A 178 -8.67 -10.91 4.60
N GLY A 179 -8.74 -12.02 5.35
CA GLY A 179 -9.61 -12.19 6.51
C GLY A 179 -9.03 -11.65 7.82
N PRO A 180 -9.76 -11.82 8.94
CA PRO A 180 -9.29 -11.43 10.28
C PRO A 180 -8.30 -12.43 10.89
N SER A 181 -8.00 -13.52 10.18
CA SER A 181 -7.05 -14.55 10.57
C SER A 181 -5.70 -13.92 10.93
N TRP A 182 -5.17 -14.35 12.06
CA TRP A 182 -4.03 -13.72 12.72
C TRP A 182 -2.81 -14.61 12.65
N VAL A 183 -1.65 -13.94 12.57
CA VAL A 183 -0.29 -14.42 12.82
C VAL A 183 0.00 -15.86 12.42
N VAL A 184 0.67 -16.02 11.28
CA VAL A 184 1.40 -17.26 10.97
C VAL A 184 2.89 -16.93 11.12
N TYR A 185 3.64 -17.73 11.88
CA TYR A 185 5.08 -17.54 12.11
C TYR A 185 5.48 -16.18 12.75
N GLY A 186 4.67 -15.66 13.68
CA GLY A 186 5.05 -14.48 14.49
C GLY A 186 4.93 -13.12 13.80
N THR A 187 4.45 -13.06 12.55
CA THR A 187 4.25 -11.81 11.80
C THR A 187 2.77 -11.41 11.70
N ASN A 188 2.47 -10.13 11.90
CA ASN A 188 1.09 -9.63 11.88
C ASN A 188 0.65 -9.28 10.46
N TYR A 189 0.02 -10.25 9.77
CA TYR A 189 -0.49 -10.08 8.41
C TYR A 189 -1.63 -9.06 8.29
N ARG A 190 -2.27 -8.69 9.41
CA ARG A 190 -3.38 -7.72 9.41
C ARG A 190 -2.93 -6.30 9.11
N LYS A 191 -1.62 -6.03 9.15
CA LYS A 191 -1.05 -4.73 8.79
C LYS A 191 -0.74 -4.59 7.29
N ALA A 192 -0.95 -5.63 6.49
CA ALA A 192 -0.72 -5.61 5.06
C ALA A 192 -1.78 -4.80 4.31
N ILE A 193 -1.42 -4.33 3.11
CA ILE A 193 -2.30 -3.59 2.22
C ILE A 193 -2.41 -4.35 0.90
N PHE A 194 -3.64 -4.58 0.44
CA PHE A 194 -3.93 -5.20 -0.85
C PHE A 194 -4.68 -4.20 -1.73
N ILE A 195 -4.18 -3.97 -2.93
CA ILE A 195 -4.84 -3.13 -3.94
C ILE A 195 -5.10 -3.98 -5.17
N PHE A 196 -6.38 -4.15 -5.50
CA PHE A 196 -6.84 -4.84 -6.70
C PHE A 196 -7.22 -3.82 -7.77
N ILE A 197 -6.67 -3.92 -8.97
CA ILE A 197 -7.00 -3.07 -10.11
C ILE A 197 -7.72 -3.90 -11.16
N ARG A 198 -8.90 -3.42 -11.58
CA ARG A 198 -9.72 -4.06 -12.62
C ARG A 198 -10.14 -3.06 -13.68
N TRP A 199 -10.03 -3.46 -14.94
CA TRP A 199 -10.52 -2.67 -16.06
C TRP A 199 -11.98 -3.04 -16.37
N LEU A 200 -12.85 -2.03 -16.40
CA LEU A 200 -14.16 -2.16 -17.03
C LEU A 200 -13.93 -2.07 -18.54
N LEU A 201 -13.63 -3.21 -19.17
CA LEU A 201 -13.66 -3.33 -20.62
C LEU A 201 -15.12 -3.23 -21.05
N ALA A 202 -15.50 -2.21 -21.82
CA ALA A 202 -16.72 -2.38 -22.59
C ALA A 202 -16.49 -3.46 -23.63
N PHE A 203 -17.31 -4.50 -23.57
CA PHE A 203 -17.70 -5.24 -24.76
C PHE A 203 -18.42 -4.26 -25.70
N TRP A 204 -17.68 -3.52 -26.51
CA TRP A 204 -18.19 -3.04 -27.79
C TRP A 204 -17.71 -4.02 -28.87
N HIS A 205 -18.69 -4.66 -29.50
CA HIS A 205 -18.62 -5.70 -30.54
C HIS A 205 -18.37 -7.16 -30.11
N TYR A 206 -19.45 -7.81 -29.67
CA TYR A 206 -19.85 -9.06 -30.34
C TYR A 206 -21.36 -9.01 -30.62
N ARG A 207 -21.71 -9.18 -31.89
CA ARG A 207 -23.06 -9.21 -32.44
C ARG A 207 -23.66 -10.59 -32.16
N GLY A 208 -24.84 -10.63 -31.54
CA GLY A 208 -25.64 -11.85 -31.27
C GLY A 208 -25.22 -12.53 -29.96
N THR A 209 -26.09 -12.83 -28.99
CA THR A 209 -27.54 -13.10 -29.00
C THR A 209 -28.15 -12.60 -27.69
N SER A 210 -29.42 -12.20 -27.76
CA SER A 210 -30.25 -11.77 -26.64
C SER A 210 -30.23 -12.77 -25.48
N ALA A 211 -29.75 -12.34 -24.31
CA ALA A 211 -30.07 -12.97 -23.03
C ALA A 211 -30.69 -11.90 -22.13
N ARG A 212 -31.99 -12.04 -21.92
CA ARG A 212 -32.87 -11.16 -21.15
C ARG A 212 -32.57 -11.37 -19.66
N CYS A 213 -31.82 -10.48 -19.02
CA CYS A 213 -31.70 -10.47 -17.57
C CYS A 213 -32.82 -9.61 -16.96
N HIS A 214 -33.82 -10.25 -16.37
CA HIS A 214 -34.78 -9.60 -15.50
C HIS A 214 -34.14 -9.36 -14.12
N CYS A 215 -33.79 -8.11 -13.80
CA CYS A 215 -33.58 -7.68 -12.43
C CYS A 215 -34.89 -7.06 -11.92
N ALA A 216 -35.69 -7.85 -11.19
CA ALA A 216 -36.79 -7.30 -10.41
C ALA A 216 -36.21 -6.66 -9.13
N LEU A 217 -36.38 -5.34 -8.98
CA LEU A 217 -36.20 -4.66 -7.70
C LEU A 217 -37.32 -5.08 -6.73
N PRO A 218 -37.06 -5.22 -5.43
CA PRO A 218 -38.13 -5.31 -4.44
C PRO A 218 -38.82 -3.94 -4.28
N PRO A 219 -40.14 -3.88 -4.04
CA PRO A 219 -40.84 -2.61 -3.84
C PRO A 219 -40.49 -2.01 -2.47
N THR A 220 -40.22 -0.70 -2.47
CA THR A 220 -40.11 0.13 -1.27
C THR A 220 -41.46 0.30 -0.58
N PRO A 221 -41.53 0.29 0.77
CA PRO A 221 -42.78 0.57 1.49
C PRO A 221 -43.15 2.06 1.39
N ALA A 222 -44.42 2.32 1.06
CA ALA A 222 -45.00 3.66 0.96
C ALA A 222 -45.17 4.31 2.34
N ALA A 223 -44.79 5.60 2.45
CA ALA A 223 -45.07 6.44 3.60
C ALA A 223 -46.56 6.82 3.68
N PRO A 224 -47.21 6.83 4.86
CA PRO A 224 -48.58 7.29 4.99
C PRO A 224 -48.69 8.81 4.96
N ARG A 225 -49.64 9.30 4.16
CA ARG A 225 -50.03 10.71 4.02
C ARG A 225 -50.71 11.25 5.27
N ALA A 226 -50.47 12.54 5.52
CA ALA A 226 -51.05 13.36 6.58
C ALA A 226 -52.58 13.28 6.63
N ALA A 227 -53.12 13.07 7.84
CA ALA A 227 -54.52 13.25 8.15
C ALA A 227 -54.79 14.72 8.52
N LEU A 228 -55.79 15.29 7.86
CA LEU A 228 -56.42 16.57 8.16
C LEU A 228 -56.90 16.62 9.62
N CYS A 229 -56.58 17.72 10.32
CA CYS A 229 -57.34 18.18 11.47
C CYS A 229 -58.55 19.00 10.97
N ALA A 230 -59.78 18.59 11.31
CA ALA A 230 -60.93 19.48 11.44
C ALA A 230 -62.05 18.80 12.24
N GLN A 231 -62.40 19.47 13.35
CA GLN A 231 -63.61 19.36 14.20
C GLN A 231 -63.75 18.13 15.12
#